data_AF-F4HD08-F1
#
_entry.id   AF-F4HD08-F1
#
_cell.length_a   1.000
_cell.length_b   1.000
_cell.length_c   1.000
_cell.angle_alpha   90.00
_cell.angle_beta   90.00
_cell.angle_gamma   90.00
#
_symmetry.space_group_name_H-M   'P 1'
#
loop_
_entity.id
_entity.type
_entity.pdbx_description
1 polymer ?
#
loop_
_entity_poly.entity_id
_entity_poly.type
_entity_poly.pdbx_seq_one_letter_code
_entity_poly.pdbx_strand_id
1 'polypeptide(L)'
;MIAAAKQGALTLDKLEAMTAVCSVGLDMIAVPGSTSASTISGIIADEAAIGMINSKTTAVRIIPVPGKDVGEMVEFGGLLGYAPIMPVKEGSCEIFVNRGGRIPAPVQSLKN
;
A
#
# COMPACT_ATOMS: atom_id res chain seq x y z
N MET A 1 -16.23 0.43 1.62
CA MET A 1 -14.85 0.63 1.13
C MET A 1 -14.84 1.47 -0.14
N ILE A 2 -15.25 0.95 -1.30
CA ILE A 2 -15.17 1.68 -2.60
C ILE A 2 -15.89 3.04 -2.59
N ALA A 3 -17.10 3.14 -2.05
CA ALA A 3 -17.82 4.42 -1.99
C ALA A 3 -17.08 5.48 -1.16
N ALA A 4 -16.50 5.07 -0.02
CA ALA A 4 -15.69 5.94 0.83
C ALA A 4 -14.36 6.35 0.17
N ALA A 5 -13.75 5.44 -0.60
CA ALA A 5 -12.55 5.75 -1.38
C ALA A 5 -12.86 6.76 -2.50
N LYS A 6 -13.98 6.61 -3.22
CA LYS A 6 -14.44 7.56 -4.24
C LYS A 6 -14.73 8.95 -3.69
N GLN A 7 -15.21 9.04 -2.46
CA GLN A 7 -15.48 10.31 -1.77
C GLN A 7 -14.23 10.91 -1.12
N GLY A 8 -13.06 10.25 -1.24
CA GLY A 8 -11.81 10.70 -0.62
C GLY A 8 -11.76 10.53 0.91
N ALA A 9 -12.81 9.97 1.53
CA ALA A 9 -12.85 9.74 2.97
C ALA A 9 -11.96 8.56 3.40
N LEU A 10 -11.74 7.59 2.50
CA LEU A 10 -10.87 6.45 2.71
C LEU A 10 -9.64 6.54 1.78
N THR A 11 -8.54 7.05 2.33
CA THR A 11 -7.27 7.23 1.62
C THR A 11 -6.34 6.02 1.80
N LEU A 12 -5.26 5.97 1.00
CA LEU A 12 -4.25 4.92 1.10
C LEU A 12 -3.59 4.90 2.49
N ASP A 13 -3.11 6.05 2.98
CA ASP A 13 -2.55 6.20 4.34
C ASP A 13 -3.54 5.76 5.43
N LYS A 14 -4.85 5.96 5.21
CA LYS A 14 -5.86 5.54 6.19
C LYS A 14 -6.04 4.02 6.21
N LEU A 15 -5.96 3.36 5.05
CA LEU A 15 -5.94 1.91 4.95
C LEU A 15 -4.70 1.33 5.63
N GLU A 16 -3.54 1.90 5.36
CA GLU A 16 -2.27 1.54 6.00
C GLU A 16 -2.32 1.71 7.53
N ALA A 17 -2.89 2.82 8.01
CA ALA A 17 -3.11 3.03 9.44
C ALA A 17 -4.01 1.96 10.08
N MET A 18 -4.99 1.42 9.34
CA MET A 18 -5.84 0.32 9.83
C MET A 18 -5.10 -1.02 9.85
N THR A 19 -4.08 -1.21 9.01
CA THR A 19 -3.18 -2.38 9.07
C THR A 19 -2.49 -2.48 10.43
N ALA A 20 -2.09 -1.36 11.02
CA ALA A 20 -1.45 -1.34 12.32
C ALA A 20 -2.28 -2.00 13.44
N VAL A 21 -3.62 -2.09 13.27
CA VAL A 21 -4.53 -2.66 14.27
C VAL A 21 -5.13 -3.99 13.79
N CYS A 22 -6.05 -3.97 12.82
CA CYS A 22 -6.89 -5.15 12.50
C CYS A 22 -6.74 -5.67 11.06
N SER A 23 -6.34 -4.86 10.08
CA SER A 23 -6.21 -5.32 8.68
C SER A 23 -4.97 -6.20 8.47
N VAL A 24 -5.04 -7.16 7.55
CA VAL A 24 -3.90 -8.00 7.15
C VAL A 24 -3.03 -7.33 6.06
N GLY A 25 -3.19 -6.03 5.88
CA GLY A 25 -2.41 -5.19 4.97
C GLY A 25 -3.23 -4.54 3.88
N LEU A 26 -2.56 -4.18 2.79
CA LEU A 26 -3.13 -3.53 1.62
C LEU A 26 -3.48 -4.56 0.54
N ASP A 27 -4.76 -4.82 0.33
CA ASP A 27 -5.21 -5.78 -0.66
C ASP A 27 -6.14 -5.15 -1.71
N MET A 28 -5.98 -5.54 -2.98
CA MET A 28 -6.75 -5.02 -4.12
C MET A 28 -6.71 -3.50 -4.26
N ILE A 29 -5.52 -2.90 -4.07
CA ILE A 29 -5.35 -1.45 -4.23
C ILE A 29 -4.92 -1.13 -5.66
N ALA A 30 -5.83 -0.55 -6.44
CA ALA A 30 -5.51 -0.06 -7.77
C ALA A 30 -4.90 1.35 -7.69
N VAL A 31 -3.76 1.56 -8.37
CA VAL A 31 -3.02 2.82 -8.40
C VAL A 31 -2.75 3.27 -9.85
N PRO A 32 -2.40 4.54 -10.11
CA PRO A 32 -2.10 5.01 -11.45
C PRO A 32 -1.01 4.15 -12.10
N GLY A 33 -1.14 3.89 -13.40
CA GLY A 33 -0.15 3.11 -14.15
C GLY A 33 1.23 3.76 -14.20
N SER A 34 1.30 5.07 -13.96
CA SER A 34 2.53 5.86 -13.85
C SER A 34 3.26 5.69 -12.50
N THR A 35 2.68 4.97 -11.54
CA THR A 35 3.30 4.75 -10.22
C THR A 35 4.63 4.01 -10.39
N SER A 36 5.71 4.60 -9.91
CA SER A 36 7.06 4.05 -10.09
C SER A 36 7.27 2.79 -9.25
N ALA A 37 8.20 1.94 -9.70
CA ALA A 37 8.61 0.75 -8.96
C ALA A 37 9.20 1.10 -7.58
N SER A 38 9.89 2.23 -7.45
CA SER A 38 10.45 2.70 -6.18
C SER A 38 9.34 3.10 -5.21
N THR A 39 8.30 3.80 -5.68
CA THR A 39 7.13 4.14 -4.85
C THR A 39 6.37 2.89 -4.40
N ILE A 40 6.14 1.93 -5.29
CA ILE A 40 5.50 0.65 -4.92
C ILE A 40 6.36 -0.09 -3.88
N SER A 41 7.68 -0.10 -4.04
CA SER A 41 8.61 -0.71 -3.09
C SER A 41 8.59 0.00 -1.73
N GLY A 42 8.41 1.32 -1.71
CA GLY A 42 8.19 2.10 -0.48
C GLY A 42 6.95 1.63 0.27
N ILE A 43 5.81 1.54 -0.42
CA ILE A 43 4.55 1.09 0.20
C ILE A 43 4.67 -0.34 0.75
N ILE A 44 5.35 -1.23 0.03
CA ILE A 44 5.63 -2.59 0.53
C ILE A 44 6.51 -2.54 1.79
N ALA A 45 7.51 -1.66 1.82
CA ALA A 45 8.39 -1.51 2.98
C ALA A 45 7.65 -0.98 4.22
N ASP A 46 6.72 -0.05 4.04
CA ASP A 46 5.89 0.49 5.13
C ASP A 46 5.01 -0.61 5.76
N GLU A 47 4.30 -1.37 4.93
CA GLU A 47 3.47 -2.50 5.37
C GLU A 47 4.29 -3.65 5.98
N ALA A 48 5.49 -3.91 5.46
CA ALA A 48 6.42 -4.86 6.05
C ALA A 48 6.93 -4.38 7.42
N ALA A 49 7.19 -3.08 7.59
CA ALA A 49 7.62 -2.52 8.87
C ALA A 49 6.50 -2.60 9.92
N ILE A 50 5.25 -2.29 9.55
CA ILE A 50 4.07 -2.45 10.41
C ILE A 50 3.94 -3.91 10.87
N GLY A 51 4.05 -4.86 9.94
CA GLY A 51 4.00 -6.29 10.27
C GLY A 51 5.16 -6.72 11.18
N MET A 52 6.38 -6.33 10.83
CA MET A 52 7.60 -6.66 11.57
C MET A 52 7.55 -6.18 13.03
N ILE A 53 7.21 -4.91 13.26
CA ILE A 53 7.25 -4.34 14.61
C ILE A 53 6.12 -4.87 15.50
N ASN A 54 4.93 -5.06 14.92
CA ASN A 54 3.73 -5.50 15.64
C ASN A 54 3.59 -7.03 15.69
N SER A 55 4.57 -7.80 15.19
CA SER A 55 4.50 -9.27 15.13
C SER A 55 3.22 -9.76 14.43
N LYS A 56 2.88 -9.07 13.34
CA LYS A 56 1.64 -9.25 12.59
C LYS A 56 1.94 -9.69 11.17
N THR A 57 1.09 -10.57 10.64
CA THR A 57 1.12 -10.90 9.22
C THR A 57 0.49 -9.78 8.42
N THR A 58 1.28 -9.16 7.55
CA THR A 58 0.83 -8.16 6.58
C THR A 58 1.09 -8.67 5.16
N ALA A 59 0.30 -8.19 4.21
CA ALA A 59 0.41 -8.51 2.80
C ALA A 59 0.13 -7.25 1.97
N VAL A 60 0.76 -7.18 0.81
CA VAL A 60 0.55 -6.07 -0.14
C VAL A 60 0.22 -6.62 -1.51
N ARG A 61 -0.93 -6.19 -2.05
CA ARG A 61 -1.32 -6.37 -3.45
C ARG A 61 -1.73 -5.01 -4.02
N ILE A 62 -0.74 -4.34 -4.59
CA ILE A 62 -0.92 -3.10 -5.37
C ILE A 62 -0.96 -3.44 -6.85
N ILE A 63 -1.89 -2.82 -7.56
CA ILE A 63 -2.15 -3.05 -8.98
C ILE A 63 -2.01 -1.72 -9.71
N PRO A 64 -0.82 -1.42 -10.27
CA PRO A 64 -0.66 -0.30 -11.20
C PRO A 64 -1.45 -0.60 -12.46
N VAL A 65 -2.32 0.32 -12.88
CA VAL A 65 -3.20 0.11 -14.05
C VAL A 65 -2.70 0.96 -15.23
N PRO A 66 -2.05 0.36 -16.24
CA PRO A 66 -1.49 1.11 -17.37
C PRO A 66 -2.55 1.95 -18.09
N GLY A 67 -2.20 3.20 -18.42
CA GLY A 67 -3.08 4.11 -19.13
C GLY A 67 -4.25 4.65 -18.32
N LYS A 68 -4.31 4.40 -17.00
CA LYS A 68 -5.33 4.96 -16.10
C LYS A 68 -4.73 5.81 -15.00
N ASP A 69 -5.49 6.81 -14.58
CA ASP A 69 -5.15 7.78 -13.55
C ASP A 69 -6.26 7.98 -12.51
N VAL A 70 -5.99 8.78 -11.48
CA VAL A 70 -6.89 9.05 -10.35
C VAL A 70 -8.23 9.59 -10.84
N GLY A 71 -9.32 9.06 -10.28
CA GLY A 71 -10.70 9.37 -10.67
C GLY A 71 -11.29 8.37 -11.66
N GLU A 72 -10.46 7.54 -12.28
CA GLU A 72 -10.92 6.42 -13.10
C GLU A 72 -11.19 5.15 -12.27
N MET A 73 -11.73 4.14 -12.96
CA MET A 73 -12.02 2.82 -12.40
C MET A 73 -11.34 1.75 -13.26
N VAL A 74 -10.88 0.68 -12.63
CA VAL A 74 -10.47 -0.56 -13.30
C VAL A 74 -11.50 -1.65 -13.07
N GLU A 75 -11.81 -2.40 -14.12
CA GLU A 75 -12.68 -3.59 -14.07
C GLU A 75 -11.81 -4.81 -14.36
N PHE A 76 -11.71 -5.70 -13.38
CA PHE A 76 -10.94 -6.94 -13.47
C PHE A 76 -11.81 -8.11 -13.95
N GLY A 77 -13.13 -7.89 -14.06
CA GLY A 77 -14.12 -8.86 -14.50
C GLY A 77 -14.51 -9.89 -13.44
N GLY A 78 -15.63 -10.58 -13.68
CA GLY A 78 -16.06 -11.78 -12.97
C GLY A 78 -15.91 -11.72 -11.45
N LEU A 79 -15.06 -12.60 -10.91
CA LEU A 79 -14.81 -12.79 -9.47
C LEU A 79 -14.01 -11.65 -8.82
N LEU A 80 -13.17 -10.95 -9.58
CA LEU A 80 -12.24 -9.95 -9.06
C LEU A 80 -12.85 -8.53 -9.00
N GLY A 81 -14.00 -8.33 -9.65
CA GLY A 81 -14.80 -7.12 -9.54
C GLY A 81 -14.12 -5.89 -10.14
N TYR A 82 -14.26 -4.75 -9.47
CA TYR A 82 -13.76 -3.45 -9.93
C TYR A 82 -13.17 -2.65 -8.77
N ALA A 83 -12.24 -1.74 -9.07
CA ALA A 83 -11.60 -0.87 -8.07
C ALA A 83 -11.43 0.56 -8.59
N PRO A 84 -11.58 1.59 -7.74
CA PRO A 84 -11.18 2.95 -8.09
C PRO A 84 -9.66 3.08 -8.13
N ILE A 85 -9.14 3.88 -9.06
CA ILE A 85 -7.72 4.25 -9.06
C ILE A 85 -7.49 5.22 -7.91
N MET A 86 -6.77 4.77 -6.88
CA MET A 86 -6.48 5.55 -5.68
C MET A 86 -5.23 6.41 -5.87
N PRO A 87 -5.21 7.65 -5.38
CA PRO A 87 -4.01 8.48 -5.42
C PRO A 87 -2.89 7.88 -4.56
N VAL A 88 -1.65 8.04 -5.02
CA VAL A 88 -0.43 7.70 -4.29
C VAL A 88 0.29 9.00 -3.92
N LYS A 89 0.97 9.03 -2.78
CA LYS A 89 1.71 10.21 -2.33
C LYS A 89 2.80 10.61 -3.34
N GLU A 90 2.90 11.91 -3.57
CA GLU A 90 3.98 12.50 -4.34
C GLU A 90 5.27 12.51 -3.52
N GLY A 91 6.37 12.09 -4.13
CA GLY A 91 7.68 11.96 -3.50
C GLY A 91 8.47 10.81 -4.11
N SER A 92 9.81 10.87 -4.00
CA SER A 92 10.67 9.81 -4.51
C SER A 92 11.10 8.87 -3.39
N CYS A 93 10.84 7.58 -3.56
CA CYS A 93 11.36 6.51 -2.72
C CYS A 93 12.70 5.95 -3.24
N GLU A 94 13.27 6.50 -4.32
CA GLU A 94 14.44 5.93 -4.99
C GLU A 94 15.66 5.85 -4.08
N ILE A 95 15.97 6.92 -3.33
CA ILE A 95 17.11 6.93 -2.42
C ILE A 95 16.95 5.83 -1.36
N PHE A 96 15.75 5.69 -0.79
CA PHE A 96 15.48 4.70 0.24
C PHE A 96 15.60 3.27 -0.29
N VAL A 97 14.93 2.97 -1.39
CA VAL A 97 14.90 1.61 -1.97
C VAL A 97 16.28 1.19 -2.48
N ASN A 98 17.04 2.11 -3.08
CA ASN A 98 18.37 1.82 -3.61
C ASN A 98 19.47 1.69 -2.54
N ARG A 99 19.18 1.99 -1.26
CA ARG A 99 20.14 1.70 -0.17
C ARG A 99 20.41 0.20 -0.06
N GLY A 100 19.45 -0.65 -0.42
CA GLY A 100 19.58 -2.10 -0.35
C GLY A 100 19.93 -2.61 1.05
N GLY A 101 20.46 -3.84 1.10
CA GLY A 101 20.87 -4.47 2.35
C GLY A 101 19.74 -5.14 3.11
N ARG A 102 19.83 -5.16 4.44
CA ARG A 102 18.91 -5.88 5.33
C ARG A 102 18.47 -4.97 6.47
N ILE A 103 17.16 -4.83 6.65
CA ILE A 103 16.58 -4.21 7.84
C ILE A 103 16.73 -5.22 9.00
N PRO A 104 17.44 -4.88 10.10
CA PRO A 104 17.66 -5.80 11.21
C PRO A 104 16.36 -6.07 11.98
N ALA A 105 16.33 -7.18 12.73
CA ALA A 105 15.20 -7.51 13.56
C ALA A 105 14.97 -6.45 14.66
N PRO A 106 13.71 -6.15 15.01
CA PRO A 106 13.41 -5.16 16.04
C PRO A 106 13.80 -5.68 17.44
N VAL A 107 14.27 -4.78 18.29
CA VAL A 107 14.63 -5.08 19.69
C VAL A 107 13.37 -5.48 20.46
N GLN A 108 13.31 -6.74 20.88
CA GLN A 108 12.15 -7.28 21.59
C GLN A 108 12.13 -6.92 23.08
N SER A 109 13.30 -6.62 23.67
CA SER A 109 13.44 -6.40 25.12
C SER A 109 12.89 -5.06 25.63
N LEU A 110 12.53 -4.14 24.72
CA LEU A 110 12.00 -2.80 25.05
C LEU A 110 10.49 -2.67 24.78
N LYS A 111 9.77 -3.79 24.79
CA LYS A 111 8.31 -3.81 24.68
C LYS A 111 7.69 -3.63 26.07
N ASN A 112 6.65 -2.79 26.16
CA ASN A 112 5.89 -2.54 27.41
C ASN A 112 5.08 -3.76 27.84
#